data_AF-A0A6B2G683-F1
#
_entry.id   AF-A0A6B2G683-F1
#
_cell.length_a   1.000
_cell.length_b   1.000
_cell.length_c   1.000
_cell.angle_alpha   90.00
_cell.angle_beta   90.00
_cell.angle_gamma   90.00
#
_symmetry.space_group_name_H-M   'P 1'
#
loop_
_entity.id
_entity.type
_entity.pdbx_description
1 polymer ?
#
loop_
_entity_poly.entity_id
_entity_poly.type
_entity_poly.pdbx_seq_one_letter_code
_entity_poly.pdbx_strand_id
1 'polypeptide(L)'
;KKGDMYNLSQFCRNGSLVVSPRKGTMVLWYNHLLNEEGYLGVLDPYSLHGGCDVLEGEKWIANNWIPAPETPNQIFKNVYKPNHVPTPVNDPISEDMSEVLSKTSEAAVSDEL
;
A
#
# COMPACT_ATOMS: atom_id res chain seq x y z
N LYS A 1 -23.13 -15.50 13.63
CA LYS A 1 -24.13 -14.40 13.48
C LYS A 1 -23.88 -13.76 12.12
N LYS A 2 -24.92 -13.53 11.31
CA LYS A 2 -24.81 -13.03 9.93
C LYS A 2 -24.87 -11.50 9.95
N GLY A 3 -23.73 -10.85 10.07
CA GLY A 3 -23.58 -9.39 10.03
C GLY A 3 -22.79 -8.95 8.80
N ASP A 4 -22.89 -7.68 8.42
CA ASP A 4 -22.04 -7.12 7.36
C ASP A 4 -20.60 -7.04 7.86
N MET A 5 -19.76 -7.97 7.39
CA MET A 5 -18.36 -8.07 7.81
C MET A 5 -17.52 -6.86 7.40
N TYR A 6 -18.01 -6.04 6.46
CA TYR A 6 -17.35 -4.80 6.06
C TYR A 6 -17.67 -3.63 7.00
N ASN A 7 -18.64 -3.78 7.90
CA ASN A 7 -18.93 -2.80 8.94
C ASN A 7 -17.92 -2.93 10.10
N LEU A 8 -16.82 -2.19 9.99
CA LEU A 8 -15.74 -2.22 10.98
C LEU A 8 -16.15 -1.65 12.34
N SER A 9 -17.13 -0.76 12.42
CA SER A 9 -17.64 -0.27 13.72
C SER A 9 -18.26 -1.39 14.56
N GLN A 10 -18.80 -2.43 13.92
CA GLN A 10 -19.42 -3.56 14.62
C GLN A 10 -18.55 -4.82 14.65
N PHE A 11 -17.82 -5.09 13.56
CA PHE A 11 -17.16 -6.37 13.33
C PHE A 11 -15.65 -6.28 13.13
N CYS A 12 -14.99 -5.16 13.46
CA CYS A 12 -13.54 -5.03 13.21
C CYS A 12 -12.71 -6.16 13.85
N ARG A 13 -13.07 -6.60 15.07
CA ARG A 13 -12.36 -7.69 15.77
C ARG A 13 -12.68 -9.09 15.23
N ASN A 14 -13.57 -9.18 14.24
CA ASN A 14 -13.88 -10.43 13.54
C ASN A 14 -13.07 -10.60 12.24
N GLY A 15 -12.22 -9.63 11.88
CA GLY A 15 -11.28 -9.76 10.77
C GLY A 15 -10.27 -10.90 10.99
N SER A 16 -9.72 -11.42 9.89
CA SER A 16 -8.70 -12.48 9.92
C SER A 16 -7.36 -12.00 10.49
N LEU A 17 -7.06 -10.71 10.37
CA LEU A 17 -5.88 -10.07 10.93
C LEU A 17 -6.28 -8.70 11.52
N VAL A 18 -5.85 -8.43 12.75
CA VAL A 18 -6.04 -7.15 13.42
C VAL A 18 -4.71 -6.70 13.99
N VAL A 19 -4.25 -5.51 13.60
CA VAL A 19 -3.01 -4.92 14.08
C VAL A 19 -3.34 -3.77 15.02
N SER A 20 -2.90 -3.88 16.27
CA SER A 20 -3.04 -2.79 17.24
C SER A 20 -2.10 -1.64 16.88
N PRO A 21 -2.56 -0.38 16.88
CA PRO A 21 -1.72 0.78 16.65
C PRO A 21 -0.63 0.85 17.73
N ARG A 22 0.59 1.21 17.33
CA ARG A 22 1.71 1.46 18.24
C ARG A 22 2.58 2.56 17.64
N LYS A 23 2.91 3.56 18.46
CA LYS A 23 3.75 4.68 18.05
C LYS A 23 5.04 4.22 17.33
N GLY A 24 5.28 4.76 16.14
CA GLY A 24 6.47 4.45 15.33
C GLY A 24 6.46 3.08 14.65
N THR A 25 5.37 2.31 14.73
CA THR A 25 5.23 1.06 13.98
C THR A 25 4.75 1.35 12.56
N MET A 26 5.40 0.71 11.58
CA MET A 26 5.01 0.72 10.18
C MET A 26 4.47 -0.65 9.76
N VAL A 27 3.32 -0.67 9.11
CA VAL A 27 2.77 -1.87 8.44
C VAL A 27 2.84 -1.65 6.95
N LEU A 28 3.39 -2.62 6.22
CA LEU A 28 3.48 -2.63 4.75
C LEU A 28 2.67 -3.80 4.21
N TRP A 29 1.87 -3.58 3.17
CA TRP A 29 1.17 -4.62 2.42
C TRP A 29 1.13 -4.28 0.93
N TYR A 30 0.75 -5.24 0.10
CA TYR A 30 0.60 -5.10 -1.34
C TYR A 30 -0.87 -5.16 -1.74
N ASN A 31 -1.32 -4.24 -2.61
CA ASN A 31 -2.73 -4.18 -3.04
C ASN A 31 -3.03 -4.98 -4.31
N HIS A 32 -1.98 -5.42 -5.02
CA HIS A 32 -2.10 -6.14 -6.29
C HIS A 32 -1.25 -7.41 -6.29
N LEU A 33 -1.72 -8.40 -7.04
CA LEU A 33 -0.92 -9.56 -7.44
C LEU A 33 0.01 -9.17 -8.60
N LEU A 34 1.01 -10.00 -8.87
CA LEU A 34 1.83 -9.86 -10.07
C LEU A 34 1.11 -10.45 -11.28
N ASN A 35 1.28 -9.86 -12.46
CA ASN A 35 0.95 -10.51 -13.72
C ASN A 35 2.05 -11.52 -14.12
N GLU A 36 1.87 -12.22 -15.24
CA GLU A 36 2.80 -13.26 -15.72
C GLU A 36 4.20 -12.70 -16.01
N GLU A 37 4.27 -11.43 -16.38
CA GLU A 37 5.50 -10.70 -16.69
C GLU A 37 6.17 -10.05 -15.47
N GLY A 38 5.60 -10.22 -14.27
CA GLY A 38 6.16 -9.68 -13.02
C GLY A 38 5.88 -8.20 -12.77
N TYR A 39 4.91 -7.61 -13.47
CA TYR A 39 4.42 -6.25 -13.28
C TYR A 39 3.12 -6.22 -12.48
N LEU A 40 2.60 -5.02 -12.26
CA LEU A 40 1.34 -4.82 -11.57
C LEU A 40 0.20 -5.57 -12.27
N GLY A 41 -0.41 -6.51 -11.54
CA GLY A 41 -1.54 -7.30 -11.99
C GLY A 41 -2.87 -6.86 -11.36
N VAL A 42 -3.77 -7.82 -11.18
CA VAL A 42 -5.10 -7.58 -10.61
C VAL A 42 -5.06 -7.24 -9.12
N LEU A 43 -6.13 -6.63 -8.60
CA LEU A 43 -6.33 -6.42 -7.15
C LEU A 43 -6.22 -7.74 -6.38
N ASP A 44 -5.48 -7.71 -5.27
CA ASP A 44 -5.47 -8.80 -4.30
C ASP A 44 -6.71 -8.65 -3.39
N PRO A 45 -7.72 -9.54 -3.47
CA PRO A 45 -8.91 -9.44 -2.63
C PRO A 45 -8.59 -9.62 -1.13
N TYR A 46 -7.44 -10.20 -0.77
CA TYR A 46 -7.01 -10.35 0.62
C TYR A 46 -6.34 -9.08 1.18
N SER A 47 -6.07 -8.06 0.34
CA SER A 47 -5.51 -6.78 0.79
C SER A 47 -6.57 -5.83 1.36
N LEU A 48 -7.85 -6.24 1.39
CA LEU A 48 -8.92 -5.44 1.96
C LEU A 48 -8.65 -5.14 3.43
N HIS A 49 -8.58 -3.86 3.76
CA HIS A 49 -8.25 -3.39 5.10
C HIS A 49 -9.07 -2.14 5.44
N GLY A 50 -9.05 -1.77 6.72
CA GLY A 50 -9.63 -0.52 7.20
C GLY A 50 -9.32 -0.29 8.67
N GLY A 51 -9.86 0.79 9.23
CA GLY A 51 -9.69 1.14 10.64
C GLY A 51 -10.89 0.70 11.48
N CYS A 52 -10.64 0.11 12.65
CA CYS A 52 -11.66 0.04 13.70
C CYS A 52 -11.96 1.44 14.25
N ASP A 53 -13.13 1.59 14.87
CA ASP A 53 -13.46 2.78 15.68
C ASP A 53 -12.43 3.01 16.79
N VAL A 54 -12.14 4.29 17.07
CA VAL A 54 -11.35 4.72 18.23
C VAL A 54 -12.29 4.76 19.44
N LEU A 55 -12.04 3.91 20.43
CA LEU A 55 -12.88 3.82 21.64
C LEU A 55 -12.51 4.87 22.70
N GLU A 56 -11.23 5.26 22.75
CA GLU A 56 -10.68 6.23 23.69
C GLU A 56 -9.49 6.95 23.02
N GLY A 57 -9.33 8.25 23.32
CA GLY A 57 -8.23 9.06 22.81
C GLY A 57 -8.33 9.41 21.32
N GLU A 58 -7.18 9.58 20.68
CA GLU A 58 -7.04 9.88 19.25
C GLU A 58 -6.09 8.89 18.57
N LYS A 59 -6.35 8.60 17.30
CA LYS A 59 -5.47 7.77 16.46
C LYS A 59 -4.97 8.60 15.29
N TRP A 60 -3.65 8.74 15.18
CA TRP A 60 -2.99 9.41 14.06
C TRP A 60 -2.29 8.37 13.18
N ILE A 61 -2.49 8.49 11.87
CA ILE A 61 -1.84 7.65 10.87
C ILE A 61 -1.31 8.47 9.70
N ALA A 62 -0.23 7.97 9.09
CA ALA A 62 0.28 8.47 7.82
C ALA A 62 0.41 7.30 6.85
N ASN A 63 -0.10 7.48 5.62
CA ASN A 63 0.06 6.51 4.55
C ASN A 63 0.99 7.02 3.46
N ASN A 64 1.76 6.09 2.88
CA ASN A 64 2.53 6.34 1.68
C ASN A 64 2.20 5.29 0.63
N TRP A 65 1.68 5.72 -0.53
CA TRP A 65 1.41 4.85 -1.66
C TRP A 65 2.59 4.84 -2.62
N ILE A 66 3.10 3.64 -2.88
CA ILE A 66 4.17 3.42 -3.85
C ILE A 66 3.54 2.95 -5.16
N PRO A 67 3.54 3.76 -6.23
CA PRO A 67 2.99 3.35 -7.51
C PRO A 67 3.90 2.35 -8.22
N ALA A 68 3.28 1.45 -8.95
CA ALA A 68 3.92 0.36 -9.67
C ALA A 68 3.61 0.43 -11.17
N PRO A 69 4.53 0.05 -12.06
CA PRO A 69 4.25 -0.06 -13.48
C PRO A 69 3.40 -1.30 -13.78
N GLU A 70 2.35 -1.14 -14.59
CA GLU A 70 1.57 -2.25 -15.17
C GLU A 70 2.26 -2.82 -16.42
N THR A 71 3.11 -2.00 -17.07
CA THR A 71 3.83 -2.34 -18.29
C THR A 71 5.27 -1.81 -18.25
N PRO A 72 6.21 -2.42 -19.00
CA PRO A 72 7.60 -1.97 -19.06
C PRO A 72 7.76 -0.48 -19.44
N ASN A 73 6.86 0.03 -20.30
CA ASN A 73 6.91 1.42 -20.78
C ASN A 73 6.55 2.45 -19.70
N GLN A 74 6.00 2.03 -18.56
CA GLN A 74 5.70 2.89 -17.43
C GLN A 74 6.86 3.01 -16.42
N ILE A 75 7.85 2.12 -16.46
CA ILE A 75 9.00 2.14 -15.53
C ILE A 75 9.71 3.51 -15.55
N PHE A 76 9.81 4.13 -16.73
CA PHE A 76 10.49 5.41 -16.92
C PHE A 76 9.58 6.64 -16.71
N LYS A 77 8.30 6.44 -16.38
CA LYS A 77 7.36 7.54 -16.14
C LYS A 77 7.30 7.85 -14.66
N ASN A 78 7.85 8.99 -14.28
CA ASN A 78 7.68 9.49 -12.92
C ASN A 78 6.24 10.01 -12.74
N VAL A 79 5.41 9.28 -11.99
CA VAL A 79 4.02 9.64 -11.72
C VAL A 79 3.91 10.98 -10.95
N TYR A 80 4.92 11.32 -10.14
CA TYR A 80 4.99 12.58 -9.41
C TYR A 80 5.58 13.73 -10.24
N LYS A 81 6.16 13.45 -11.41
CA LYS A 81 6.70 14.44 -12.36
C LYS A 81 6.32 14.08 -13.80
N PRO A 82 5.03 14.17 -14.16
CA PRO A 82 4.52 13.67 -15.45
C PRO A 82 5.08 14.41 -16.67
N ASN A 83 5.56 15.65 -16.49
CA ASN A 83 6.15 16.47 -17.54
C ASN A 83 7.68 16.41 -17.59
N HIS A 84 8.31 15.58 -16.75
CA HIS A 84 9.75 15.40 -16.80
C HIS A 84 10.10 14.47 -17.95
N VAL A 85 10.81 15.00 -18.96
CA VAL A 85 11.39 14.20 -20.03
C VAL A 85 12.63 13.51 -19.46
N PRO A 86 12.66 12.17 -19.37
CA PRO A 86 13.85 11.47 -18.92
C PRO A 86 15.00 11.79 -19.86
N THR A 87 16.06 12.42 -19.35
CA THR A 87 17.29 12.57 -20.11
C THR A 87 17.97 11.22 -20.16
N PRO A 88 18.22 10.64 -21.35
CA PRO A 88 18.95 9.39 -21.43
C PRO A 88 20.38 9.68 -20.92
N VAL A 89 20.84 8.90 -19.94
CA VAL A 89 22.24 8.55 -19.63
C VAL A 89 22.69 8.71 -18.16
N ASN A 90 22.07 9.50 -17.27
CA ASN A 90 22.72 9.79 -15.95
C ASN A 90 21.97 9.46 -14.66
N ASP A 91 20.79 8.83 -14.71
CA ASP A 91 20.18 8.31 -13.48
C ASP A 91 20.50 6.82 -13.36
N PRO A 92 21.42 6.41 -12.47
CA PRO A 92 21.59 5.00 -12.16
C PRO A 92 20.31 4.55 -11.48
N ILE A 93 19.43 3.89 -12.24
CA ILE A 93 18.29 3.16 -11.68
C ILE A 93 18.93 2.08 -10.81
N SER A 94 18.83 2.24 -9.49
CA SER A 94 19.22 1.18 -8.56
C SER A 94 18.44 -0.06 -8.95
N GLU A 95 19.14 -1.10 -9.38
CA GLU A 95 18.57 -2.39 -9.81
C GLU A 95 17.64 -3.01 -8.75
N ASP A 96 17.76 -2.54 -7.50
CA ASP A 96 16.98 -2.93 -6.30
C ASP A 96 15.57 -2.34 -6.20
N MET A 97 15.22 -1.33 -7.01
CA MET A 97 13.86 -0.73 -6.98
C MET A 97 12.83 -1.55 -7.76
N SER A 98 13.26 -2.46 -8.64
CA SER A 98 12.35 -3.26 -9.48
C SER A 98 11.51 -4.26 -8.65
N GLU A 99 12.04 -4.77 -7.54
CA GLU A 99 11.32 -5.66 -6.63
C GLU A 99 10.35 -4.89 -5.71
N VAL A 100 10.70 -3.65 -5.37
CA VAL A 100 9.88 -2.76 -4.53
C VAL A 100 8.74 -2.10 -5.34
N LEU A 101 8.95 -1.83 -6.63
CA LEU A 101 7.99 -1.17 -7.50
C LEU A 101 7.00 -2.12 -8.18
N SER A 102 7.16 -3.45 -8.15
CA SER A 102 6.23 -4.35 -8.85
C SER A 102 4.91 -4.57 -8.12
N LYS A 103 4.75 -4.00 -6.92
CA LYS A 103 3.58 -4.19 -6.08
C LYS A 103 3.19 -2.85 -5.50
N THR A 104 1.98 -2.37 -5.77
CA THR A 104 1.49 -1.16 -5.10
C THR A 104 1.45 -1.42 -3.61
N SER A 105 2.38 -0.81 -2.88
CA SER A 105 2.46 -0.98 -1.44
C SER A 105 1.96 0.25 -0.74
N GLU A 106 1.17 0.03 0.31
CA GLU A 106 0.81 1.09 1.24
C GLU A 106 1.54 0.81 2.55
N ALA A 107 2.24 1.84 3.04
CA ALA A 107 2.86 1.82 4.35
C ALA A 107 2.03 2.70 5.29
N ALA A 108 1.52 2.14 6.39
CA ALA A 108 0.83 2.91 7.42
C ALA A 108 1.71 3.03 8.67
N VAL A 109 2.02 4.27 9.07
CA VAL A 109 2.65 4.56 10.37
C VAL A 109 1.56 4.95 11.35
N SER A 110 1.66 4.46 12.58
CA SER A 110 0.72 4.82 13.66
C SER A 110 1.41 5.65 14.73
N ASP A 111 0.68 6.64 15.25
CA ASP A 111 0.98 7.37 16.48
C ASP A 111 -0.20 7.23 17.45
N GLU A 112 0.10 6.94 18.73
CA GLU A 112 -0.82 7.11 19.86
C GLU A 112 -0.39 8.37 20.62
N LEU A 113 -1.36 9.22 20.97
CA LEU A 113 -1.19 10.37 21.87
C LEU A 113 -1.82 10.06 23.22
#